data_AF-A0ABD6GA53-F1
#
_entry.id   AF-A0ABD6GA53-F1
#
_cell.length_a   1.000
_cell.length_b   1.000
_cell.length_c   1.000
_cell.angle_alpha   90.00
_cell.angle_beta   90.00
_cell.angle_gamma   90.00
#
_symmetry.space_group_name_H-M   'P 1'
#
loop_
_entity.id
_entity.type
_entity.pdbx_description
1 polymer ?
#
loop_
_entity_poly.entity_id
_entity_poly.type
_entity_poly.pdbx_seq_one_letter_code
_entity_poly.pdbx_strand_id
1 'polypeptide(L)'
;MSIEMLLSCLLRYAPLSGFLAAFAAFFVGWDQSRARRREQIIASKNKRIELLITTIGDVIRVARAWELGLNKEDAPYEMESQSYRAVAIAQALLISDDPTEKALIDALEKFKGSRSGNVKEESETLLNCTRSVVERIRKSKKVQF
;
A
#
# COMPACT_ATOMS: atom_id res chain seq x y z
N MET A 1 2.91 -6.32 68.28
CA MET A 1 3.54 -5.77 67.05
C MET A 1 2.92 -4.41 66.80
N SER A 2 3.71 -3.35 66.90
CA SER A 2 3.23 -1.96 66.82
C SER A 2 2.91 -1.56 65.38
N ILE A 3 1.88 -0.72 65.18
CA ILE A 3 1.45 -0.18 63.88
C ILE A 3 2.61 0.47 63.11
N GLU A 4 3.59 1.02 63.82
CA GLU A 4 4.82 1.59 63.25
C GLU A 4 5.69 0.58 62.48
N MET A 5 5.68 -0.71 62.85
CA MET A 5 6.38 -1.77 62.09
C MET A 5 5.65 -2.13 60.78
N LEU A 6 4.33 -2.01 60.74
CA LEU A 6 3.54 -2.23 59.53
C LEU A 6 3.71 -1.08 58.53
N LEU A 7 3.71 0.16 59.03
CA LEU A 7 3.88 1.36 58.21
C LEU A 7 5.28 1.44 57.58
N SER A 8 6.32 1.10 58.36
CA SER A 8 7.71 1.09 57.88
C SER A 8 7.98 -0.02 56.87
N CYS A 9 7.33 -1.18 56.98
CA CYS A 9 7.36 -2.21 55.94
C CYS A 9 6.68 -1.74 54.65
N LEU A 10 5.47 -1.16 54.73
CA LEU A 10 4.75 -0.66 53.54
C LEU A 10 5.52 0.42 52.77
N LEU A 11 6.14 1.38 53.48
CA LEU A 11 6.99 2.42 52.89
C LEU A 11 8.27 1.87 52.25
N ARG A 12 8.79 0.73 52.74
CA ARG A 12 10.00 0.08 52.22
C ARG A 12 9.76 -0.73 50.95
N TYR A 13 8.53 -1.24 50.74
CA TYR A 13 8.15 -2.00 49.54
C TYR A 13 7.44 -1.17 48.45
N ALA A 14 6.89 -0.01 48.80
CA ALA A 14 6.30 0.95 47.85
C ALA A 14 7.22 1.35 46.67
N PRO A 15 8.53 1.61 46.85
CA PRO A 15 9.39 1.95 45.71
C PRO A 15 9.66 0.75 44.78
N LEU A 16 9.67 -0.48 45.31
CA LEU A 16 9.88 -1.70 44.53
C LEU A 16 8.68 -2.04 43.63
N SER A 17 7.45 -1.88 44.14
CA SER A 17 6.22 -2.09 43.36
C SER A 17 6.00 -0.99 42.32
N GLY A 18 6.36 0.26 42.62
CA GLY A 18 6.31 1.37 41.67
C GLY A 18 7.29 1.20 40.50
N PHE A 19 8.51 0.70 40.76
CA PHE A 19 9.51 0.44 39.72
C PHE A 19 9.08 -0.69 38.77
N LEU A 20 8.51 -1.77 39.31
CA LEU A 20 7.95 -2.88 38.53
C LEU A 20 6.76 -2.43 37.66
N ALA A 21 5.87 -1.58 38.19
CA ALA A 21 4.74 -1.03 37.44
C ALA A 21 5.20 -0.09 36.31
N ALA A 22 6.19 0.77 36.55
CA ALA A 22 6.76 1.65 35.53
C ALA A 22 7.49 0.86 34.42
N PHE A 23 8.22 -0.20 34.79
CA PHE A 23 8.88 -1.08 33.83
C PHE A 23 7.85 -1.84 32.97
N ALA A 24 6.79 -2.38 33.58
CA ALA A 24 5.69 -3.02 32.84
C ALA A 24 4.98 -2.04 31.90
N ALA A 25 4.69 -0.81 32.36
CA ALA A 25 4.09 0.24 31.52
C ALA A 25 5.00 0.65 30.35
N PHE A 26 6.32 0.64 30.54
CA PHE A 26 7.29 0.90 29.47
C PHE A 26 7.27 -0.20 28.39
N PHE A 27 7.25 -1.48 28.79
CA PHE A 27 7.15 -2.59 27.85
C PHE A 27 5.81 -2.62 27.11
N VAL A 28 4.70 -2.36 27.82
CA VAL A 28 3.36 -2.26 27.21
C VAL A 28 3.28 -1.07 26.25
N GLY A 29 3.84 0.09 26.61
CA GLY A 29 3.91 1.26 25.74
C GLY A 29 4.80 1.05 24.50
N TRP A 30 5.90 0.31 24.65
CA TRP A 30 6.79 -0.08 23.55
C TRP A 30 6.08 -1.01 22.57
N ASP A 31 5.34 -2.01 23.08
CA ASP A 31 4.59 -2.93 22.25
C ASP A 31 3.41 -2.24 21.54
N GLN A 32 2.71 -1.34 22.23
CA GLN A 32 1.64 -0.55 21.64
C GLN A 32 2.16 0.41 20.55
N SER A 33 3.35 1.00 20.73
CA SER A 33 4.02 1.81 19.70
C SER A 33 4.40 0.97 18.48
N ARG A 34 4.89 -0.26 18.69
CA ARG A 34 5.22 -1.21 17.61
C ARG A 34 3.97 -1.67 16.85
N ALA A 35 2.86 -1.92 17.56
CA ALA A 35 1.57 -2.26 16.97
C ALA A 35 1.04 -1.11 16.09
N ARG A 36 1.06 0.13 16.57
CA ARG A 36 0.64 1.31 15.77
C ARG A 36 1.50 1.52 14.53
N ARG A 37 2.83 1.35 14.62
CA ARG A 37 3.72 1.42 13.45
C ARG A 37 3.39 0.32 12.42
N ARG A 38 3.09 -0.90 12.88
CA ARG A 38 2.67 -2.01 12.01
C ARG A 38 1.35 -1.68 11.31
N GLU A 39 0.36 -1.17 12.04
CA GLU A 39 -0.92 -0.73 11.47
C GLU A 39 -0.74 0.37 10.41
N GLN A 40 0.10 1.37 10.69
CA GLN A 40 0.42 2.43 9.73
C GLN A 40 1.09 1.89 8.45
N ILE A 41 2.03 0.95 8.57
CA ILE A 41 2.67 0.31 7.43
C ILE A 41 1.65 -0.50 6.61
N ILE A 42 0.76 -1.25 7.27
CA ILE A 42 -0.28 -2.04 6.61
C ILE A 42 -1.29 -1.12 5.89
N ALA A 43 -1.70 -0.03 6.54
CA ALA A 43 -2.61 0.96 5.98
C ALA A 43 -2.01 1.67 4.76
N SER A 44 -0.73 2.07 4.83
CA SER A 44 0.01 2.65 3.70
C SER A 44 0.10 1.68 2.51
N LYS A 45 0.44 0.41 2.76
CA LYS A 45 0.45 -0.63 1.71
C LYS A 45 -0.92 -0.86 1.09
N ASN A 46 -2.00 -0.81 1.88
CA ASN A 46 -3.37 -0.91 1.36
C ASN A 46 -3.72 0.28 0.46
N LYS A 47 -3.43 1.50 0.92
CA LYS A 47 -3.67 2.72 0.14
C LYS A 47 -2.92 2.69 -1.19
N ARG A 48 -1.69 2.18 -1.19
CA ARG A 48 -0.90 1.98 -2.42
C ARG A 48 -1.58 0.99 -3.39
N ILE A 49 -2.07 -0.14 -2.89
CA ILE A 49 -2.81 -1.13 -3.71
C ILE A 49 -4.07 -0.51 -4.31
N GLU A 50 -4.86 0.19 -3.49
CA GLU A 50 -6.11 0.83 -3.94
C GLU A 50 -5.84 1.86 -5.03
N LEU A 51 -4.84 2.74 -4.84
CA LEU A 51 -4.43 3.72 -5.84
C LEU A 51 -3.95 3.06 -7.14
N LEU A 52 -3.17 1.98 -7.06
CA LEU A 52 -2.72 1.23 -8.24
C LEU A 52 -3.91 0.64 -9.00
N ILE A 53 -4.84 -0.02 -8.31
CA ILE A 53 -6.02 -0.64 -8.93
C ILE A 53 -6.89 0.41 -9.62
N THR A 54 -7.19 1.53 -8.94
CA THR A 54 -8.00 2.60 -9.51
C THR A 54 -7.33 3.21 -10.75
N THR A 55 -6.06 3.57 -10.64
CA THR A 55 -5.32 4.21 -11.74
C THR A 55 -5.22 3.31 -12.97
N ILE A 56 -4.93 2.02 -12.78
CA ILE A 56 -4.84 1.05 -13.88
C ILE A 56 -6.22 0.76 -14.46
N GLY A 57 -7.26 0.73 -13.62
CA GLY A 57 -8.64 0.64 -14.08
C GLY A 57 -9.05 1.80 -14.98
N ASP A 58 -8.62 3.02 -14.66
CA ASP A 58 -8.85 4.20 -15.50
C ASP A 58 -8.10 4.10 -16.84
N VAL A 59 -6.85 3.63 -16.83
CA VAL A 59 -6.06 3.36 -18.06
C VAL A 59 -6.80 2.38 -18.98
N ILE A 60 -7.30 1.26 -18.44
CA ILE A 60 -8.03 0.25 -19.21
C ILE A 60 -9.38 0.79 -19.71
N ARG A 61 -10.09 1.58 -18.89
CA ARG A 61 -11.37 2.17 -19.28
C ARG A 61 -11.21 3.12 -20.47
N VAL A 62 -10.19 3.98 -20.44
CA VAL A 62 -9.88 4.89 -21.55
C VAL A 62 -9.55 4.12 -22.83
N ALA A 63 -8.71 3.09 -22.72
CA ALA A 63 -8.34 2.28 -23.86
C ALA A 63 -9.51 1.51 -24.48
N ARG A 64 -10.42 0.98 -23.65
CA ARG A 64 -11.66 0.35 -24.14
C ARG A 64 -12.59 1.36 -24.82
N ALA A 65 -12.64 2.61 -24.34
CA ALA A 65 -13.42 3.66 -24.99
C ALA A 65 -12.87 4.00 -26.39
N TRP A 66 -11.54 3.94 -26.57
CA TRP A 66 -10.89 4.09 -27.87
C TRP A 66 -11.12 2.91 -28.81
N GLU A 67 -11.03 1.67 -28.31
CA GLU A 67 -11.34 0.47 -29.11
C GLU A 67 -12.77 0.48 -29.64
N LEU A 68 -13.73 0.93 -28.83
CA LEU A 68 -15.14 0.96 -29.17
C LEU A 68 -15.52 2.15 -30.07
N GLY A 69 -14.58 3.05 -30.38
CA GLY A 69 -14.84 4.23 -31.20
C GLY A 69 -15.98 5.09 -30.65
N LEU A 70 -16.12 5.15 -29.32
CA LEU A 70 -17.20 5.89 -28.67
C LEU A 70 -17.12 7.37 -29.06
N ASN A 71 -18.29 8.02 -29.19
CA ASN A 71 -18.40 9.41 -29.62
C ASN A 71 -17.63 10.35 -28.68
N LYS A 72 -17.27 11.55 -29.17
CA LYS A 72 -16.49 12.57 -28.43
C LYS A 72 -17.07 12.95 -27.05
N GLU A 73 -18.34 12.69 -26.80
CA GLU A 73 -19.02 12.91 -25.52
C GLU A 73 -18.64 11.86 -24.46
N ASP A 74 -18.38 10.62 -24.88
CA ASP A 74 -18.00 9.50 -24.02
C ASP A 74 -16.47 9.27 -24.00
N ALA A 75 -15.78 9.73 -25.05
CA ALA A 75 -14.33 9.65 -25.19
C ALA A 75 -13.72 11.00 -25.67
N PRO A 76 -13.64 12.03 -24.81
CA PRO A 76 -13.09 13.34 -25.18
C PRO A 76 -11.59 13.25 -25.54
N TYR A 77 -11.07 14.16 -26.38
CA TYR A 77 -9.63 14.25 -26.70
C TYR A 77 -8.73 14.38 -25.46
N GLU A 78 -9.29 14.86 -24.34
CA GLU A 78 -8.61 14.86 -23.04
C GLU A 78 -8.26 13.46 -22.54
N MET A 79 -8.93 12.40 -23.00
CA MET A 79 -8.64 11.02 -22.63
C MET A 79 -7.21 10.58 -22.96
N GLU A 80 -6.60 11.08 -24.03
CA GLU A 80 -5.21 10.72 -24.37
C GLU A 80 -4.24 11.31 -23.35
N SER A 81 -4.47 12.58 -22.98
CA SER A 81 -3.74 13.23 -21.90
C SER A 81 -4.02 12.59 -20.53
N GLN A 82 -5.25 12.14 -20.26
CA GLN A 82 -5.62 11.47 -19.02
C GLN A 82 -5.03 10.06 -18.93
N SER A 83 -4.99 9.30 -20.03
CA SER A 83 -4.33 8.00 -20.11
C SER A 83 -2.84 8.14 -19.84
N TYR A 84 -2.16 9.10 -20.50
CA TYR A 84 -0.74 9.36 -20.22
C TYR A 84 -0.49 9.83 -18.79
N ARG A 85 -1.38 10.63 -18.22
CA ARG A 85 -1.30 11.05 -16.81
C ARG A 85 -1.49 9.86 -15.87
N ALA A 86 -2.46 8.99 -16.13
CA ALA A 86 -2.71 7.80 -15.33
C ALA A 86 -1.54 6.80 -15.41
N VAL A 87 -0.96 6.60 -16.60
CA VAL A 87 0.26 5.81 -16.78
C VAL A 87 1.42 6.40 -15.97
N ALA A 88 1.64 7.71 -16.03
CA ALA A 88 2.71 8.37 -15.27
C ALA A 88 2.51 8.25 -13.75
N ILE A 89 1.27 8.38 -13.27
CA ILE A 89 0.93 8.19 -11.85
C ILE A 89 1.17 6.74 -11.43
N ALA A 90 0.78 5.77 -12.25
CA ALA A 90 1.00 4.35 -11.97
C ALA A 90 2.49 4.02 -11.92
N GLN A 91 3.30 4.55 -12.85
CA GLN A 91 4.76 4.39 -12.83
C GLN A 91 5.39 5.02 -11.57
N ALA A 92 4.94 6.21 -11.16
CA ALA A 92 5.44 6.87 -9.94
C ALA A 92 5.09 6.11 -8.64
N LEU A 93 4.04 5.29 -8.66
CA LEU A 93 3.66 4.44 -7.54
C LEU A 93 4.50 3.16 -7.45
N LEU A 94 5.31 2.85 -8.46
CA LEU A 94 6.11 1.62 -8.58
C LEU A 94 7.60 1.91 -8.29
N ILE A 95 8.28 0.92 -7.73
CA ILE A 95 9.69 0.90 -7.41
C ILE A 95 10.42 0.22 -8.57
N SER A 96 11.21 0.98 -9.31
CA SER A 96 11.93 0.52 -10.53
C SER A 96 12.84 -0.70 -10.29
N ASP A 97 13.34 -0.84 -9.06
CA ASP A 97 14.33 -1.85 -8.69
C ASP A 97 13.68 -3.21 -8.37
N ASP A 98 12.36 -3.26 -8.16
CA ASP A 98 11.64 -4.52 -7.98
C ASP A 98 11.31 -5.13 -9.36
N PRO A 99 11.79 -6.33 -9.69
CA PRO A 99 11.55 -6.95 -11.01
C PRO A 99 10.07 -7.18 -11.33
N THR A 100 9.20 -7.37 -10.33
CA THR A 100 7.76 -7.53 -10.55
C THR A 100 7.09 -6.20 -10.83
N GLU A 101 7.54 -5.12 -10.19
CA GLU A 101 7.01 -3.78 -10.43
C GLU A 101 7.58 -3.21 -11.74
N LYS A 102 8.82 -3.54 -12.10
CA LYS A 102 9.42 -3.25 -13.40
C LYS A 102 8.66 -3.87 -14.57
N ALA A 103 8.24 -5.13 -14.46
CA ALA A 103 7.42 -5.76 -15.48
C ALA A 103 6.09 -5.02 -15.72
N LEU A 104 5.51 -4.42 -14.66
CA LEU A 104 4.32 -3.57 -14.79
C LEU A 104 4.64 -2.23 -15.44
N ILE A 105 5.79 -1.62 -15.13
CA ILE A 105 6.28 -0.40 -15.81
C ILE A 105 6.45 -0.66 -17.30
N ASP A 106 7.13 -1.75 -17.68
CA ASP A 106 7.36 -2.12 -19.08
C ASP A 106 6.03 -2.38 -19.81
N ALA A 107 5.05 -3.01 -19.13
CA ALA A 107 3.72 -3.22 -19.68
C ALA A 107 2.96 -1.89 -19.90
N LEU A 108 3.07 -0.95 -18.96
CA LEU A 108 2.50 0.40 -19.08
C LEU A 108 3.12 1.20 -20.22
N GLU A 109 4.43 1.07 -20.46
CA GLU A 109 5.11 1.73 -21.58
C GLU A 109 4.73 1.13 -22.93
N LYS A 110 4.60 -0.20 -23.02
CA LYS A 110 4.09 -0.87 -24.23
C LYS A 110 2.67 -0.42 -24.54
N PHE A 111 1.80 -0.42 -23.53
CA PHE A 111 0.42 0.05 -23.66
C PHE A 111 0.32 1.50 -24.14
N LYS A 112 1.23 2.37 -23.68
CA LYS A 112 1.34 3.75 -24.14
C LYS A 112 1.61 3.86 -25.66
N GLY A 113 2.44 2.96 -26.19
CA GLY A 113 2.88 2.94 -27.59
C GLY A 113 1.88 2.30 -28.55
N SER A 114 0.95 1.49 -28.04
CA SER A 114 0.06 0.69 -28.85
C SER A 114 -1.26 1.37 -29.10
N ARG A 115 -1.41 1.84 -30.33
CA ARG A 115 -2.64 2.48 -30.80
C ARG A 115 -3.57 1.42 -31.40
N SER A 116 -4.74 1.26 -30.76
CA SER A 116 -5.99 0.62 -31.20
C SER A 116 -6.00 -0.85 -31.68
N GLY A 117 -4.89 -1.41 -32.19
CA GLY A 117 -4.88 -2.77 -32.77
C GLY A 117 -4.62 -3.90 -31.77
N ASN A 118 -3.77 -3.66 -30.76
CA ASN A 118 -3.32 -4.66 -29.78
C ASN A 118 -3.83 -4.39 -28.35
N VAL A 119 -4.77 -3.46 -28.22
CA VAL A 119 -5.18 -2.92 -26.92
C VAL A 119 -5.75 -4.00 -25.99
N LYS A 120 -6.47 -4.98 -26.53
CA LYS A 120 -6.98 -6.14 -25.76
C LYS A 120 -5.86 -7.00 -25.15
N GLU A 121 -4.89 -7.44 -25.95
CA GLU A 121 -3.78 -8.31 -25.49
C GLU A 121 -2.90 -7.59 -24.46
N GLU A 122 -2.69 -6.30 -24.66
CA GLU A 122 -1.91 -5.49 -23.74
C GLU A 122 -2.66 -5.12 -22.47
N SER A 123 -3.99 -4.96 -22.55
CA SER A 123 -4.85 -4.83 -21.36
C SER A 123 -4.79 -6.10 -20.50
N GLU A 124 -4.82 -7.29 -21.12
CA GLU A 124 -4.67 -8.56 -20.42
C GLU A 124 -3.29 -8.69 -19.77
N THR A 125 -2.23 -8.29 -20.49
CA THR A 125 -0.86 -8.26 -19.96
C THR A 125 -0.75 -7.30 -18.78
N LEU A 126 -1.31 -6.09 -18.90
CA LEU A 126 -1.32 -5.07 -17.87
C LEU A 126 -2.06 -5.56 -16.61
N LEU A 127 -3.22 -6.19 -16.77
CA LEU A 127 -3.98 -6.78 -15.66
C LEU A 127 -3.20 -7.89 -14.95
N ASN A 128 -2.52 -8.77 -15.70
CA ASN A 128 -1.70 -9.83 -15.15
C ASN A 128 -0.52 -9.27 -14.34
N CYS A 129 0.23 -8.31 -14.89
CA CYS A 129 1.32 -7.64 -14.19
C CYS A 129 0.83 -6.92 -12.93
N THR A 130 -0.33 -6.25 -13.01
CA THR A 130 -0.97 -5.59 -11.86
C THR A 130 -1.29 -6.59 -10.76
N ARG A 131 -1.87 -7.75 -11.13
CA ARG A 131 -2.18 -8.82 -10.19
C ARG A 131 -0.92 -9.33 -9.49
N SER A 132 0.16 -9.55 -10.23
CA SER A 132 1.45 -9.99 -9.67
C SER A 132 2.02 -8.97 -8.67
N VAL A 133 1.95 -7.67 -8.97
CA VAL A 133 2.38 -6.60 -8.06
C VAL A 133 1.51 -6.58 -6.80
N VAL A 134 0.18 -6.63 -6.95
CA VAL A 134 -0.76 -6.64 -5.81
C VAL A 134 -0.53 -7.87 -4.93
N GLU A 135 -0.36 -9.05 -5.51
CA GLU A 135 -0.06 -10.29 -4.78
C GLU A 135 1.27 -10.20 -4.04
N ARG A 136 2.31 -9.60 -4.65
CA ARG A 136 3.60 -9.38 -4.02
C ARG A 136 3.52 -8.40 -2.85
N ILE A 137 2.82 -7.27 -3.02
CA ILE A 137 2.58 -6.32 -1.92
C ILE A 137 1.81 -7.01 -0.79
N ARG A 138 0.81 -7.86 -1.10
CA ARG A 138 0.08 -8.66 -0.11
C ARG A 138 0.96 -9.71 0.57
N LYS A 139 1.85 -10.40 -0.14
CA LYS A 139 2.82 -11.35 0.45
C LYS A 139 3.81 -10.63 1.37
N SER A 140 4.23 -9.42 1.03
CA SER A 140 5.06 -8.57 1.89
C SER A 140 4.37 -8.13 3.20
N LYS A 141 3.04 -8.33 3.33
CA LYS A 141 2.33 -8.17 4.61
C LYS A 141 2.44 -9.39 5.52
N LYS A 142 2.73 -10.57 4.97
CA LYS A 142 2.77 -11.84 5.72
C LYS A 142 4.13 -12.14 6.35
N VAL A 143 5.19 -11.40 6.02
CA VAL A 143 6.49 -11.55 6.70
C VAL A 143 6.43 -10.82 8.04
N GLN A 144 6.07 -11.57 9.08
CA GLN A 144 6.07 -11.15 10.47
C GLN A 144 7.43 -11.53 11.09
N PHE A 145 8.14 -10.53 11.63
CA PHE A 145 9.20 -10.71 12.62
C PHE A 145 8.59 -10.71 14.03
#